data_AF-A0AAN6EPG8-F1
#
_entry.id   AF-A0AAN6EPG8-F1
#
_cell.length_a   1.000
_cell.length_b   1.000
_cell.length_c   1.000
_cell.angle_alpha   90.00
_cell.angle_beta   90.00
_cell.angle_gamma   90.00
#
_symmetry.space_group_name_H-M   'P 1'
#
loop_
_entity.id
_entity.type
_entity.pdbx_description
1 polymer ?
#
loop_
_entity_poly.entity_id
_entity_poly.type
_entity_poly.pdbx_seq_one_letter_code
_entity_poly.pdbx_strand_id
1 'polypeptide(L)'
;MQKFVQTSKRLYPFDGSPDVCHQSQKTWINDICPSVDSNLGFVEPYRDPYAVWAEWEVAICVSDLDDTSKLDARIGNPAKFILLPFWALPGDNGGKGPFKPGVFQAPTFTRFKASHLYEACLGGNEPAELQRYP
;
A
#
# COMPACT_ATOMS: atom_id res chain seq x y z
N MET A 1 -24.81 -12.23 11.00
CA MET A 1 -24.65 -12.04 9.54
C MET A 1 -23.39 -11.21 9.31
N GLN A 2 -22.34 -11.78 8.71
CA GLN A 2 -21.12 -11.01 8.36
C GLN A 2 -21.42 -10.04 7.21
N LYS A 3 -20.82 -8.86 7.27
CA LYS A 3 -21.00 -7.80 6.28
C LYS A 3 -20.24 -8.10 4.98
N PHE A 4 -20.74 -9.01 4.15
CA PHE A 4 -20.25 -9.25 2.77
C PHE A 4 -20.59 -8.09 1.78
N VAL A 5 -20.90 -6.90 2.30
CA VAL A 5 -21.37 -5.73 1.53
C VAL A 5 -20.24 -4.78 1.15
N GLN A 6 -19.04 -4.93 1.74
CA GLN A 6 -17.97 -3.93 1.67
C GLN A 6 -16.94 -4.17 0.54
N THR A 7 -16.98 -5.33 -0.13
CA THR A 7 -16.02 -5.70 -1.20
C THR A 7 -16.28 -5.02 -2.54
N SER A 8 -17.55 -4.80 -2.93
CA SER A 8 -17.90 -4.40 -4.30
C SER A 8 -17.40 -3.02 -4.73
N LYS A 9 -17.07 -2.13 -3.79
CA LYS A 9 -16.54 -0.79 -4.08
C LYS A 9 -15.01 -0.69 -4.20
N ARG A 10 -14.25 -1.75 -3.85
CA ARG A 10 -12.79 -1.82 -4.10
C ARG A 10 -12.47 -2.36 -5.50
N LEU A 11 -13.31 -3.28 -6.00
CA LEU A 11 -13.07 -3.92 -7.29
C LEU A 11 -13.07 -2.86 -8.39
N TYR A 12 -11.98 -2.80 -9.17
CA TYR A 12 -11.92 -1.97 -10.36
C TYR A 12 -12.96 -2.47 -11.39
N PRO A 13 -13.91 -1.63 -11.82
CA PRO A 13 -14.77 -1.95 -12.95
C PRO A 13 -13.93 -2.04 -14.23
N PHE A 14 -14.14 -3.10 -15.02
CA PHE A 14 -13.44 -3.32 -16.28
C PHE A 14 -13.96 -2.43 -17.43
N ASP A 15 -14.42 -1.20 -17.12
CA ASP A 15 -14.91 -0.24 -18.12
C ASP A 15 -13.80 0.52 -18.85
N GLY A 16 -12.55 0.40 -18.37
CA GLY A 16 -11.37 1.01 -18.96
C GLY A 16 -11.16 2.48 -18.60
N SER A 17 -11.97 3.05 -17.69
CA SER A 17 -11.87 4.46 -17.32
C SER A 17 -10.85 4.70 -16.20
N PRO A 18 -9.81 5.54 -16.41
CA PRO A 18 -8.83 5.86 -15.38
C PRO A 18 -9.45 6.63 -14.19
N ASP A 19 -10.51 7.42 -14.43
CA ASP A 19 -11.24 8.13 -13.37
C ASP A 19 -11.92 7.16 -12.41
N VAL A 20 -12.42 6.03 -12.93
CA VAL A 20 -13.10 4.99 -12.15
C VAL A 20 -12.06 4.19 -11.34
N CYS A 21 -10.88 3.91 -11.90
CA CYS A 21 -9.75 3.36 -11.14
C CYS A 21 -9.36 4.31 -9.99
N HIS A 22 -9.17 5.59 -10.28
CA HIS A 22 -8.83 6.59 -9.26
C HIS A 22 -9.91 6.69 -8.16
N GLN A 23 -11.19 6.50 -8.50
CA GLN A 23 -12.28 6.51 -7.52
C GLN A 23 -12.36 5.22 -6.68
N SER A 24 -12.01 4.05 -7.20
CA SER A 24 -11.88 2.82 -6.40
C SER A 24 -10.69 2.91 -5.45
N GLN A 25 -9.53 3.40 -5.92
CA GLN A 25 -8.34 3.61 -5.09
C GLN A 25 -8.58 4.62 -3.95
N LYS A 26 -9.32 5.72 -4.20
CA LYS A 26 -9.79 6.62 -3.13
C LYS A 26 -10.66 5.91 -2.10
N THR A 27 -11.50 4.97 -2.52
CA THR A 27 -12.35 4.20 -1.61
C THR A 27 -11.53 3.19 -0.80
N TRP A 28 -10.51 2.59 -1.40
CA TRP A 28 -9.56 1.68 -0.75
C TRP A 28 -8.72 2.39 0.32
N ILE A 29 -8.12 3.55 0.02
CA ILE A 29 -7.29 4.33 0.98
C ILE A 29 -8.05 4.71 2.26
N ASN A 30 -9.37 4.88 2.19
CA ASN A 30 -10.21 5.22 3.35
C ASN A 30 -10.66 3.99 4.17
N ASP A 31 -10.41 2.76 3.72
CA ASP A 31 -10.75 1.53 4.45
C ASP A 31 -9.54 1.06 5.29
N ILE A 32 -9.50 1.53 6.53
CA ILE A 32 -8.36 1.34 7.43
C ILE A 32 -8.42 -0.03 8.13
N CYS A 33 -7.30 -0.76 8.08
CA CYS A 33 -7.09 -2.06 8.74
C CYS A 33 -8.16 -3.14 8.46
N PRO A 34 -8.50 -3.43 7.20
CA PRO A 34 -9.41 -4.53 6.87
C PRO A 34 -8.80 -5.89 7.21
N SER A 35 -9.63 -6.84 7.67
CA SER A 35 -9.18 -8.21 7.97
C SER A 35 -8.70 -8.97 6.72
N VAL A 36 -9.30 -8.65 5.57
CA VAL A 36 -8.87 -9.11 4.25
C VAL A 36 -8.80 -7.88 3.35
N ASP A 37 -7.63 -7.62 2.79
CA ASP A 37 -7.43 -6.57 1.80
C ASP A 37 -7.32 -7.13 0.38
N SER A 38 -7.74 -6.33 -0.58
CA SER A 38 -7.74 -6.66 -1.99
C SER A 38 -7.55 -5.40 -2.83
N ASN A 39 -6.50 -5.37 -3.65
CA ASN A 39 -6.30 -4.37 -4.69
C ASN A 39 -6.19 -5.08 -6.04
N LEU A 40 -6.85 -4.55 -7.08
CA LEU A 40 -6.86 -5.13 -8.42
C LEU A 40 -7.03 -4.03 -9.47
N GLY A 41 -6.35 -4.18 -10.60
CA GLY A 41 -6.41 -3.24 -11.72
C GLY A 41 -5.06 -3.08 -12.40
N PHE A 42 -4.92 -2.02 -13.18
CA PHE A 42 -3.64 -1.63 -13.76
C PHE A 42 -2.89 -0.72 -12.77
N VAL A 43 -1.83 -1.23 -12.12
CA VAL A 43 -1.18 -0.56 -10.98
C VAL A 43 0.20 -0.01 -11.34
N GLU A 44 1.18 -0.89 -11.59
CA GLU A 44 2.58 -0.48 -11.75
C GLU A 44 3.03 -0.45 -13.23
N PRO A 45 3.72 0.61 -13.70
CA PRO A 45 4.15 0.76 -15.09
C PRO A 45 5.56 0.23 -15.36
N TYR A 46 6.06 -0.75 -14.59
CA TYR A 46 7.47 -1.12 -14.59
C TYR A 46 7.95 -1.83 -15.87
N ARG A 47 7.14 -2.65 -16.55
CA ARG A 47 7.52 -3.29 -17.83
C ARG A 47 7.27 -2.43 -19.07
N ASP A 48 6.59 -1.29 -18.98
CA ASP A 48 6.45 -0.38 -20.13
C ASP A 48 7.73 0.46 -20.32
N PRO A 49 8.44 0.36 -21.47
CA PRO A 49 9.60 1.19 -21.76
C PRO A 49 9.32 2.71 -21.73
N TYR A 50 8.06 3.12 -21.86
CA TYR A 50 7.64 4.53 -21.80
C TYR A 50 7.03 4.93 -20.44
N ALA A 51 6.80 3.97 -19.53
CA ALA A 51 6.15 4.15 -18.24
C ALA A 51 4.78 4.89 -18.28
N VAL A 52 4.02 4.70 -19.36
CA VAL A 52 2.67 5.23 -19.58
C VAL A 52 1.59 4.17 -19.31
N TRP A 53 1.89 2.90 -19.57
CA TRP A 53 0.99 1.78 -19.36
C TRP A 53 1.36 1.00 -18.11
N ALA A 54 0.41 0.90 -17.18
CA ALA A 54 0.50 0.03 -16.02
C ALA A 54 0.11 -1.41 -16.37
N GLU A 55 0.64 -2.35 -15.61
CA GLU A 55 0.38 -3.79 -15.73
C GLU A 55 -0.82 -4.20 -14.89
N TRP A 56 -1.54 -5.23 -15.35
CA TRP A 56 -2.68 -5.77 -14.61
C TRP A 56 -2.21 -6.68 -13.48
N GLU A 57 -2.64 -6.37 -12.26
CA GLU A 57 -2.28 -7.11 -11.05
C GLU A 57 -3.52 -7.37 -10.18
N VAL A 58 -3.47 -8.43 -9.35
CA VAL A 58 -4.36 -8.57 -8.19
C VAL A 58 -3.63 -9.16 -6.98
N ALA A 59 -3.71 -8.43 -5.86
CA ALA A 59 -3.21 -8.85 -4.57
C ALA A 59 -4.38 -9.15 -3.62
N ILE A 60 -4.36 -10.32 -2.95
CA ILE A 60 -5.32 -10.67 -1.89
C ILE A 60 -4.55 -11.05 -0.61
N CYS A 61 -4.82 -10.28 0.44
CA CYS A 61 -3.98 -10.19 1.62
C CYS A 61 -4.79 -10.36 2.91
N VAL A 62 -4.26 -11.09 3.89
CA VAL A 62 -4.93 -11.27 5.20
C VAL A 62 -4.14 -10.51 6.27
N SER A 63 -4.81 -9.70 7.09
CA SER A 63 -4.13 -8.84 8.06
C SER A 63 -3.47 -9.64 9.19
N ASP A 64 -2.23 -9.30 9.53
CA ASP A 64 -1.57 -9.74 10.76
C ASP A 64 -1.59 -8.61 11.79
N LEU A 65 -2.43 -8.75 12.81
CA LEU A 65 -2.60 -7.72 13.85
C LEU A 65 -1.39 -7.62 14.78
N ASP A 66 -0.71 -8.73 15.07
CA ASP A 66 0.44 -8.75 15.99
C ASP A 66 1.62 -8.01 15.37
N ASP A 67 1.94 -8.28 14.10
CA ASP A 67 3.00 -7.58 13.38
C ASP A 67 2.63 -6.13 13.03
N THR A 68 1.34 -5.83 12.80
CA THR A 68 0.87 -4.45 12.61
C THR A 68 1.10 -3.61 13.87
N SER A 69 0.81 -4.14 15.06
CA SER A 69 1.02 -3.41 16.33
C SER A 69 2.48 -3.01 16.59
N LYS A 70 3.43 -3.86 16.17
CA LYS A 70 4.89 -3.58 16.25
C LYS A 70 5.30 -2.45 15.32
N LEU A 71 4.65 -2.36 14.16
CA LEU A 71 4.90 -1.32 13.17
C LEU A 71 4.32 0.02 13.63
N ASP A 72 3.09 0.03 14.18
CA ASP A 72 2.48 1.21 14.79
C ASP A 72 3.34 1.79 15.91
N ALA A 73 3.89 0.95 16.80
CA ALA A 73 4.82 1.37 17.85
C ALA A 73 6.09 2.06 17.31
N ARG A 74 6.55 1.68 16.10
CA ARG A 74 7.69 2.31 15.42
C ARG A 74 7.29 3.63 14.73
N ILE A 75 6.09 3.70 14.16
CA ILE A 75 5.54 4.90 13.51
C ILE A 75 5.20 5.98 14.54
N GLY A 76 4.78 5.61 15.75
CA GLY A 76 4.43 6.52 16.84
C GLY A 76 5.57 7.42 17.34
N ASN A 77 6.81 7.24 16.87
CA ASN A 77 7.91 8.16 17.11
C ASN A 77 8.60 8.59 15.79
N PRO A 78 7.90 9.33 14.92
CA PRO A 78 8.38 9.61 13.57
C PRO A 78 9.44 10.73 13.57
N ALA A 79 9.46 11.58 14.61
CA ALA A 79 10.40 12.68 14.76
C ALA A 79 11.87 12.23 14.70
N LYS A 80 12.18 11.03 15.22
CA LYS A 80 13.53 10.43 15.18
C LYS A 80 14.02 10.10 13.76
N PHE A 81 13.10 9.83 12.82
CA PHE A 81 13.45 9.39 11.46
C PHE A 81 13.26 10.50 10.41
N ILE A 82 12.34 11.44 10.65
CA ILE A 82 12.07 12.54 9.72
C ILE A 82 13.29 13.45 9.51
N LEU A 83 14.16 13.59 10.51
CA LEU A 83 15.33 14.48 10.48
C LEU A 83 16.65 13.81 10.01
N LEU A 84 16.61 12.53 9.63
CA LEU A 84 17.80 11.77 9.21
C LEU A 84 18.28 11.99 7.76
N PRO A 85 17.44 12.28 6.75
CA PRO A 85 17.92 12.44 5.38
C PRO A 85 18.89 13.62 5.22
N PHE A 86 19.87 13.49 4.32
CA PHE A 86 20.96 14.47 4.15
C PHE A 86 20.50 15.89 3.76
N TRP A 87 19.25 16.06 3.32
CA TRP A 87 18.63 17.35 2.99
C TRP A 87 17.88 18.00 4.17
N ALA A 88 17.93 17.40 5.36
CA ALA A 88 17.43 17.99 6.60
C ALA A 88 18.36 19.13 7.05
N LEU A 89 17.90 20.38 6.96
CA LEU A 89 18.70 21.56 7.28
C LEU A 89 18.27 22.17 8.63
N PRO A 90 19.21 22.39 9.57
CA PRO A 90 18.92 23.13 10.80
C PRO A 90 18.42 24.55 10.49
N GLY A 91 17.29 24.92 11.09
CA GLY A 91 16.67 26.25 10.92
C GLY A 91 15.58 26.34 9.84
N ASP A 92 15.46 25.35 8.94
CA ASP A 92 14.38 25.30 7.94
C ASP A 92 13.35 24.21 8.26
N ASN A 93 12.07 24.56 8.17
CA ASN A 93 10.92 23.68 8.39
C ASN A 93 11.03 22.82 9.68
N GLY A 94 11.48 23.42 10.78
CA GLY A 94 11.71 22.71 12.05
C GLY A 94 12.82 21.65 12.00
N GLY A 95 13.82 21.83 11.13
CA GLY A 95 14.92 20.89 10.88
C GLY A 95 14.67 19.92 9.73
N LYS A 96 13.48 19.94 9.09
CA LYS A 96 13.12 18.98 8.02
C LYS A 96 13.71 19.35 6.65
N GLY A 97 14.15 20.59 6.47
CA GLY A 97 14.59 21.14 5.19
C GLY A 97 13.44 21.41 4.19
N PRO A 98 13.79 21.91 2.99
CA PRO A 98 12.84 22.55 2.08
C PRO A 98 11.99 21.55 1.28
N PHE A 99 12.44 20.30 1.16
CA PHE A 99 11.80 19.27 0.34
C PHE A 99 10.77 18.40 1.08
N LYS A 100 10.45 18.72 2.35
CA LYS A 100 9.45 17.98 3.14
C LYS A 100 8.20 18.81 3.40
N PRO A 101 7.00 18.21 3.40
CA PRO A 101 5.79 18.92 3.79
C PRO A 101 5.88 19.39 5.26
N GLY A 102 5.31 20.56 5.55
CA GLY A 102 5.38 21.18 6.87
C GLY A 102 4.74 20.33 7.97
N VAL A 103 3.59 19.72 7.66
CA VAL A 103 2.94 18.70 8.50
C VAL A 103 3.34 17.31 7.98
N PHE A 104 3.83 16.45 8.88
CA PHE A 104 4.01 15.04 8.57
C PHE A 104 2.69 14.31 8.83
N GLN A 105 2.03 13.87 7.78
CA GLN A 105 0.93 12.91 7.89
C GLN A 105 1.56 11.51 7.94
N ALA A 106 1.43 10.85 9.09
CA ALA A 106 1.86 9.46 9.21
C ALA A 106 0.94 8.58 8.35
N PRO A 107 1.47 7.79 7.41
CA PRO A 107 0.65 6.79 6.74
C PRO A 107 0.20 5.75 7.77
N THR A 108 -1.03 5.27 7.64
CA THR A 108 -1.41 4.02 8.31
C THR A 108 -0.77 2.86 7.56
N PHE A 109 -0.13 1.95 8.29
CA PHE A 109 0.43 0.74 7.70
C PHE A 109 -0.26 -0.48 8.31
N THR A 110 -0.53 -1.48 7.49
CA THR A 110 -1.00 -2.78 7.95
C THR A 110 -0.04 -3.83 7.42
N ARG A 111 0.43 -4.72 8.30
CA ARG A 111 1.22 -5.88 7.88
C ARG A 111 0.25 -6.96 7.41
N PHE A 112 0.38 -7.36 6.16
CA PHE A 112 -0.38 -8.46 5.60
C PHE A 112 0.47 -9.72 5.52
N LYS A 113 -0.14 -10.87 5.85
CA LYS A 113 0.29 -12.16 5.34
C LYS A 113 -0.37 -12.34 3.98
N ALA A 114 0.42 -12.18 2.92
CA ALA A 114 -0.01 -12.56 1.58
C ALA A 114 -0.24 -14.08 1.59
N SER A 115 -1.49 -14.51 1.39
CA SER A 115 -1.78 -15.94 1.22
C SER A 115 -1.52 -16.37 -0.22
N HIS A 116 -1.93 -15.52 -1.17
CA HIS A 116 -1.76 -15.71 -2.61
C HIS A 116 -1.66 -14.32 -3.25
N LEU A 117 -0.49 -14.00 -3.82
CA LEU A 117 -0.40 -12.95 -4.85
C LEU A 117 -0.72 -13.62 -6.18
N TYR A 118 -1.77 -13.18 -6.85
CA TYR A 118 -2.13 -13.68 -8.17
C TYR A 118 -1.78 -12.60 -9.20
N GLU A 119 -0.52 -12.56 -9.61
CA GLU A 119 -0.16 -11.93 -10.88
C GLU A 119 -0.76 -12.75 -12.03
N ALA A 120 -2.04 -12.53 -12.31
CA ALA A 120 -2.62 -13.08 -13.52
C ALA A 120 -2.07 -12.29 -14.71
N CYS A 121 -1.20 -12.96 -15.49
CA CYS A 121 -0.50 -12.50 -16.69
C CYS A 121 0.87 -11.82 -16.46
N LEU A 122 1.91 -12.66 -16.53
CA LEU A 122 3.29 -12.35 -16.96
C LEU A 122 4.35 -11.98 -15.90
N GLY A 123 4.45 -12.79 -14.84
CA GLY A 123 5.73 -13.29 -14.35
C GLY A 123 6.56 -12.36 -13.45
N GLY A 124 6.32 -12.45 -12.15
CA GLY A 124 7.05 -11.72 -11.10
C GLY A 124 6.96 -12.35 -9.70
N ASN A 125 6.07 -13.31 -9.46
CA ASN A 125 5.98 -14.04 -8.19
C ASN A 125 6.04 -15.58 -8.38
N GLU A 126 7.17 -16.20 -8.04
CA GLU A 126 7.12 -17.58 -7.55
C GLU A 126 6.28 -17.58 -6.27
N PRO A 127 5.42 -18.59 -6.04
CA PRO A 127 4.67 -18.67 -4.79
C PRO A 127 5.68 -18.71 -3.64
N ALA A 128 5.57 -17.78 -2.70
CA ALA A 128 6.42 -17.74 -1.52
C ALA A 128 6.30 -19.09 -0.80
N GLU A 129 7.29 -19.97 -1.04
CA GLU A 129 7.32 -21.30 -0.47
C GLU A 129 7.23 -21.12 1.04
N LEU A 130 6.36 -21.91 1.68
CA LEU A 130 6.09 -21.84 3.10
C LEU A 130 7.41 -22.03 3.88
N GLN A 131 8.09 -20.92 4.19
CA GLN A 131 9.14 -20.84 5.18
C GLN A 131 8.50 -21.06 6.56
N ARG A 132 8.18 -22.32 6.80
CA ARG A 132 8.16 -22.92 8.12
C ARG A 132 9.57 -22.78 8.67
N TYR A 133 9.84 -21.67 9.33
CA TYR A 133 10.91 -21.63 10.30
C TYR A 133 10.59 -22.68 11.41
N PRO A 134 11.63 -23.36 11.94
CA PRO A 134 11.47 -24.33 13.02
C PRO A 134 11.03 -23.68 14.34
#